data_AF-A0A6C9JB89-F1
#
_entry.id   AF-A0A6C9JB89-F1
#
_cell.length_a   1.000
_cell.length_b   1.000
_cell.length_c   1.000
_cell.angle_alpha   90.00
_cell.angle_beta   90.00
_cell.angle_gamma   90.00
#
_symmetry.space_group_name_H-M   'P 1'
#
loop_
_entity.id
_entity.type
_entity.pdbx_description
1 polymer ?
#
loop_
_entity_poly.entity_id
_entity_poly.type
_entity_poly.pdbx_seq_one_letter_code
_entity_poly.pdbx_strand_id
1 'polypeptide(L)'
;MTKINYQALREAAERAIPAMERLLMLPADDDLLSEQELKDYGVDIDALNAFKFLTGPETVLALLDERERNLQYIKSRDQENEEIALTVGKLRVELEAEQKTSAARLEALDRTHKMFQREQCRAEAAEKRIAELESGSQAQKLVEAIIVAIENEQERLFDEDYLMDSKECIDVIREEVKRWNDSRAAGIRIKGE
;
A
#
# COMPACT_ATOMS: atom_id res chain seq x y z
N MET A 1 23.82 -43.11 18.52
CA MET A 1 24.90 -42.34 19.16
C MET A 1 24.56 -42.16 20.62
N THR A 2 25.45 -42.58 21.52
CA THR A 2 25.34 -42.29 22.95
C THR A 2 25.44 -40.78 23.11
N LYS A 3 24.44 -40.14 23.70
CA LYS A 3 24.42 -38.68 23.88
C LYS A 3 25.48 -38.32 24.93
N ILE A 4 26.50 -37.55 24.55
CA ILE A 4 27.52 -37.07 25.49
C ILE A 4 26.83 -36.21 26.55
N ASN A 5 27.11 -36.49 27.82
CA ASN A 5 26.65 -35.65 28.92
C ASN A 5 27.65 -34.50 29.13
N TYR A 6 27.41 -33.40 28.44
CA TYR A 6 28.25 -32.20 28.49
C TYR A 6 28.41 -31.63 29.90
N GLN A 7 27.35 -31.69 30.72
CA GLN A 7 27.38 -31.15 32.07
C GLN A 7 28.26 -32.01 32.98
N ALA A 8 28.08 -33.33 32.97
CA ALA A 8 28.91 -34.24 33.75
C ALA A 8 30.38 -34.21 33.31
N LEU A 9 30.63 -34.11 32.00
CA LEU A 9 31.97 -33.99 31.46
C LEU A 9 32.65 -32.68 31.90
N ARG A 10 31.91 -31.56 31.85
CA ARG A 10 32.39 -30.25 32.30
C ARG A 10 32.72 -30.25 33.79
N GLU A 11 31.83 -30.76 34.63
CA GLU A 11 32.05 -30.82 36.08
C GLU A 11 33.23 -31.72 36.47
N ALA A 12 33.41 -32.85 35.76
CA ALA A 12 34.57 -33.71 35.98
C ALA A 12 35.88 -33.04 35.52
N ALA A 13 35.85 -32.32 34.38
CA ALA A 13 37.00 -31.56 33.90
C ALA A 13 37.39 -30.44 34.88
N GLU A 14 36.41 -29.64 35.33
CA GLU A 14 36.62 -28.53 36.27
C GLU A 14 37.21 -29.01 37.61
N ARG A 15 36.83 -30.21 38.09
CA ARG A 15 37.43 -30.84 39.28
C ARG A 15 38.80 -31.47 39.03
N ALA A 16 39.03 -32.02 37.84
CA ALA A 16 40.30 -32.66 37.48
C ALA A 16 41.43 -31.65 37.23
N ILE A 17 41.14 -30.43 36.77
CA ILE A 17 42.15 -29.38 36.51
C ILE A 17 43.05 -29.12 37.74
N PRO A 18 42.53 -28.73 38.92
CA PRO A 18 43.37 -28.46 40.08
C PRO A 18 44.07 -29.73 40.61
N ALA A 19 43.47 -30.92 40.42
CA ALA A 19 44.10 -32.18 40.78
C ALA A 19 45.31 -32.50 39.88
N MET A 20 45.20 -32.24 38.57
CA MET A 20 46.31 -32.37 37.62
C MET A 20 47.42 -31.37 37.91
N GLU A 21 47.06 -30.12 38.22
CA GLU A 21 48.04 -29.08 38.59
C GLU A 21 48.84 -29.47 39.83
N ARG A 22 48.18 -30.00 40.88
CA ARG A 22 48.87 -30.50 42.08
C ARG A 22 49.76 -31.70 41.80
N LEU A 23 49.29 -32.65 40.99
CA LEU A 23 50.06 -33.81 40.56
C LEU A 23 51.35 -33.39 39.83
N LEU A 24 51.26 -32.37 38.97
CA LEU A 24 52.40 -31.85 38.20
C LEU A 24 53.43 -31.10 39.07
N MET A 25 53.00 -30.56 40.22
CA MET A 25 53.85 -29.83 41.16
C MET A 25 54.59 -30.76 42.16
N LEU A 26 54.34 -32.06 42.11
CA LEU A 26 55.05 -33.04 42.94
C LEU A 26 56.52 -33.16 42.53
N PRO A 27 57.44 -33.40 43.48
CA PRO A 27 58.82 -33.72 43.15
C PRO A 27 58.85 -34.97 42.27
N ALA A 28 59.53 -34.88 41.12
CA ALA A 28 59.68 -35.97 40.16
C ALA A 28 60.76 -36.96 40.61
N ASP A 29 60.66 -37.43 41.85
CA ASP A 29 61.53 -38.50 42.34
C ASP A 29 61.09 -39.83 41.68
N ASP A 30 62.03 -40.70 41.31
CA ASP A 30 61.78 -41.97 40.58
C ASP A 30 60.99 -43.02 41.40
N ASP A 31 60.58 -42.70 42.63
CA ASP A 31 59.81 -43.57 43.50
C ASP A 31 58.32 -43.52 43.13
N LEU A 32 57.73 -44.70 42.91
CA LEU A 32 56.30 -44.83 42.65
C LEU A 32 55.50 -44.42 43.89
N LEU A 33 54.89 -43.23 43.86
CA LEU A 33 53.96 -42.78 44.89
C LEU A 33 52.69 -43.63 44.88
N SER A 34 52.29 -44.10 46.05
CA SER A 34 51.01 -44.78 46.25
C SER A 34 49.83 -43.80 46.19
N GLU A 35 48.63 -44.34 45.97
CA GLU A 35 47.39 -43.54 45.97
C GLU A 35 47.18 -42.78 47.30
N GLN A 36 47.61 -43.37 48.42
CA GLN A 36 47.50 -42.73 49.73
C GLN A 36 48.47 -41.55 49.86
N GLU A 37 49.71 -41.70 49.39
CA GLU A 37 50.70 -40.61 49.40
C GLU A 37 50.25 -39.45 48.51
N LEU A 38 49.71 -39.74 47.33
CA LEU A 38 49.13 -38.72 46.44
C LEU A 38 47.97 -37.96 47.09
N LYS A 39 47.11 -38.65 47.87
CA LYS A 39 46.04 -37.99 48.65
C LYS A 39 46.62 -37.13 49.79
N ASP A 40 47.69 -37.57 50.43
CA ASP A 40 48.37 -36.83 51.49
C ASP A 40 49.05 -35.56 50.96
N TYR A 41 49.49 -35.56 49.69
CA TYR A 41 49.91 -34.35 48.97
C TYR A 41 48.74 -33.47 48.46
N GLY A 42 47.49 -33.85 48.76
CA GLY A 42 46.30 -33.09 48.40
C GLY A 42 45.85 -33.26 46.94
N VAL A 43 46.31 -34.30 46.25
CA VAL A 43 45.82 -34.63 44.89
C VAL A 43 44.45 -35.32 45.01
N ASP A 44 43.45 -34.79 44.32
CA ASP A 44 42.12 -35.39 44.22
C ASP A 44 42.10 -36.46 43.12
N ILE A 45 42.46 -37.68 43.50
CA ILE A 45 42.58 -38.83 42.59
C ILE A 45 41.20 -39.29 42.09
N ASP A 46 40.15 -39.10 42.89
CA ASP A 46 38.78 -39.44 42.51
C ASP A 46 38.29 -38.52 41.38
N ALA A 47 38.63 -37.23 41.42
CA ALA A 47 38.38 -36.30 40.34
C ALA A 47 39.13 -36.68 39.04
N LEU A 48 40.40 -37.09 39.14
CA LEU A 48 41.19 -37.53 38.00
C LEU A 48 40.61 -38.80 37.35
N ASN A 49 40.24 -39.79 38.16
CA ASN A 49 39.65 -41.03 37.69
C ASN A 49 38.26 -40.81 37.06
N ALA A 50 37.42 -39.96 37.68
CA ALA A 50 36.12 -39.59 37.13
C ALA A 50 36.23 -38.92 35.75
N PHE A 51 37.18 -37.98 35.60
CA PHE A 51 37.45 -37.33 34.32
C PHE A 51 37.98 -38.32 33.27
N LYS A 52 38.96 -39.17 33.64
CA LYS A 52 39.53 -40.20 32.75
C LYS A 52 38.47 -41.17 32.23
N PHE A 53 37.51 -41.56 33.07
CA PHE A 53 36.40 -42.43 32.66
C PHE A 53 35.45 -41.74 31.67
N LEU A 54 35.16 -40.46 31.89
CA LEU A 54 34.27 -39.69 31.01
C LEU A 54 34.93 -39.26 29.69
N THR A 55 36.27 -39.13 29.67
CA THR A 55 37.07 -38.72 28.51
C THR A 55 37.75 -39.86 27.76
N GLY A 56 37.04 -40.98 27.60
CA GLY A 56 37.48 -42.05 26.71
C GLY A 56 37.69 -41.55 25.26
N PRO A 57 38.52 -42.25 24.46
CA PRO A 57 38.76 -41.90 23.06
C PRO A 57 37.48 -41.72 22.24
N GLU A 58 36.44 -42.52 22.52
CA GLU A 58 35.12 -42.44 21.88
C GLU A 58 34.41 -41.12 22.19
N THR A 59 34.47 -40.66 23.44
CA THR A 59 33.90 -39.35 23.83
C THR A 59 34.64 -38.21 23.15
N VAL A 60 35.98 -38.28 23.10
CA VAL A 60 36.81 -37.24 22.46
C VAL A 60 36.53 -37.17 20.95
N LEU A 61 36.47 -38.31 20.27
CA LEU A 61 36.13 -38.36 18.84
C LEU A 61 34.74 -37.79 18.58
N ALA A 62 33.73 -38.19 19.37
CA ALA A 62 32.38 -37.69 19.20
C ALA A 62 32.26 -36.17 19.45
N LEU A 63 33.04 -35.60 20.38
CA LEU A 63 33.13 -34.14 20.57
C LEU A 63 33.78 -33.44 19.37
N LEU A 64 34.82 -34.02 18.78
CA LEU A 64 35.49 -33.46 17.60
C LEU A 64 34.57 -33.50 16.37
N ASP A 65 33.88 -34.62 16.14
CA ASP A 65 32.91 -34.77 15.05
C ASP A 65 31.72 -33.82 15.21
N GLU A 66 31.22 -33.62 16.44
CA GLU A 66 30.16 -32.65 16.70
C GLU A 66 30.65 -31.21 16.49
N ARG A 67 31.86 -30.88 16.95
CA ARG A 67 32.47 -29.56 16.73
C ARG A 67 32.64 -29.27 15.25
N GLU A 68 33.11 -30.23 14.45
CA GLU A 68 33.28 -30.06 13.01
C GLU A 68 31.94 -29.84 12.30
N ARG A 69 30.92 -30.65 12.62
CA ARG A 69 29.56 -30.45 12.09
C ARG A 69 28.98 -29.09 12.46
N ASN A 70 29.18 -28.64 13.70
CA ASN A 70 28.72 -27.32 14.16
C ASN A 70 29.42 -26.19 13.41
N LEU A 71 30.72 -26.29 13.14
CA LEU A 71 31.45 -25.30 12.35
C LEU A 71 30.98 -25.25 10.90
N GLN A 72 30.69 -26.40 10.29
CA GLN A 72 30.11 -26.47 8.95
C GLN A 72 28.72 -25.84 8.90
N TYR A 73 27.88 -26.11 9.91
CA TYR A 73 26.55 -25.50 10.04
C TYR A 73 26.62 -23.98 10.16
N ILE A 74 27.52 -23.45 11.00
CA ILE A 74 27.71 -21.99 11.13
C ILE A 74 28.09 -21.38 9.78
N LYS A 75 29.04 -21.99 9.06
CA LYS A 75 29.43 -21.50 7.72
C LYS A 75 28.27 -21.48 6.73
N SER A 76 27.47 -22.54 6.67
CA SER A 76 26.32 -22.57 5.75
C SER A 76 25.26 -21.54 6.13
N ARG A 77 25.05 -21.32 7.43
CA ARG A 77 24.12 -20.30 7.94
C ARG A 77 24.60 -18.89 7.64
N ASP A 78 25.88 -18.62 7.77
CA ASP A 78 26.45 -17.32 7.43
C ASP A 78 26.29 -17.02 5.94
N GLN A 79 26.55 -18.00 5.08
CA GLN A 79 26.32 -17.88 3.64
C GLN A 79 24.84 -17.65 3.31
N GLU A 80 23.93 -18.44 3.90
CA GLU A 80 22.48 -18.27 3.71
C GLU A 80 22.03 -16.87 4.17
N ASN A 81 22.53 -16.38 5.31
CA ASN A 81 22.22 -15.05 5.82
C ASN A 81 22.72 -13.94 4.89
N GLU A 82 23.90 -14.11 4.28
CA GLU A 82 24.44 -13.18 3.28
C GLU A 82 23.55 -13.14 2.03
N GLU A 83 23.15 -14.30 1.51
CA GLU A 83 22.23 -14.41 0.36
C GLU A 83 20.86 -13.76 0.66
N ILE A 84 20.33 -13.97 1.87
CA ILE A 84 19.10 -13.32 2.35
C ILE A 84 19.30 -11.80 2.41
N ALA A 85 20.41 -11.32 2.96
CA ALA A 85 20.69 -9.89 3.08
C ALA A 85 20.77 -9.21 1.70
N LEU A 86 21.43 -9.86 0.73
CA LEU A 86 21.50 -9.38 -0.65
C LEU A 86 20.11 -9.33 -1.31
N THR A 87 19.30 -10.38 -1.10
CA THR A 87 17.95 -10.46 -1.68
C THR A 87 17.02 -9.41 -1.09
N VAL A 88 17.02 -9.27 0.24
CA VAL A 88 16.25 -8.24 0.94
C VAL A 88 16.70 -6.84 0.51
N GLY A 89 18.01 -6.63 0.31
CA GLY A 89 18.56 -5.40 -0.23
C GLY A 89 17.97 -5.04 -1.60
N LYS A 90 17.95 -6.00 -2.55
CA LYS A 90 17.36 -5.80 -3.88
C LYS A 90 15.87 -5.48 -3.81
N LEU A 91 15.11 -6.27 -3.04
CA LEU A 91 13.66 -6.07 -2.89
C LEU A 91 13.32 -4.71 -2.29
N ARG A 92 14.13 -4.19 -1.36
CA ARG A 92 13.92 -2.83 -0.80
C ARG A 92 14.08 -1.74 -1.86
N VAL A 93 15.09 -1.86 -2.73
CA VAL A 93 15.31 -0.89 -3.81
C VAL A 93 14.17 -0.95 -4.83
N GLU A 94 13.75 -2.14 -5.23
CA GLU A 94 12.62 -2.34 -6.15
C GLU A 94 11.32 -1.79 -5.56
N LEU A 95 11.05 -2.05 -4.28
CA LEU A 95 9.87 -1.53 -3.58
C LEU A 95 9.88 0.00 -3.52
N GLU A 96 11.02 0.62 -3.23
CA GLU A 96 11.13 2.08 -3.21
C GLU A 96 10.90 2.69 -4.60
N ALA A 97 11.41 2.04 -5.66
CA ALA A 97 11.17 2.47 -7.04
C ALA A 97 9.68 2.38 -7.39
N GLU A 98 9.01 1.28 -7.05
CA GLU A 98 7.58 1.09 -7.32
C GLU A 98 6.69 2.04 -6.50
N GLN A 99 7.08 2.36 -5.27
CA GLN A 99 6.38 3.36 -4.46
C GLN A 99 6.48 4.76 -5.10
N LYS A 100 7.64 5.13 -5.64
CA LYS A 100 7.83 6.42 -6.34
C LYS A 100 7.00 6.48 -7.62
N THR A 101 6.97 5.42 -8.42
CA THR A 101 6.16 5.38 -9.64
C THR A 101 4.66 5.43 -9.33
N SER A 102 4.20 4.67 -8.33
CA SER A 102 2.82 4.69 -7.86
C SER A 102 2.40 6.07 -7.35
N ALA A 103 3.24 6.73 -6.55
CA ALA A 103 2.98 8.08 -6.06
C ALA A 103 2.85 9.09 -7.20
N ALA A 104 3.78 9.07 -8.16
CA ALA A 104 3.71 9.93 -9.35
C ALA A 104 2.43 9.67 -10.19
N ARG A 105 2.01 8.39 -10.29
CA ARG A 105 0.79 8.02 -10.99
C ARG A 105 -0.47 8.53 -10.30
N LEU A 106 -0.52 8.48 -8.96
CA LEU A 106 -1.63 9.04 -8.18
C LEU A 106 -1.74 10.56 -8.37
N GLU A 107 -0.62 11.28 -8.37
CA GLU A 107 -0.62 12.72 -8.65
C GLU A 107 -1.12 13.04 -10.07
N ALA A 108 -0.70 12.25 -11.06
CA ALA A 108 -1.17 12.40 -12.43
C ALA A 108 -2.69 12.19 -12.53
N LEU A 109 -3.22 11.16 -11.84
CA LEU A 109 -4.64 10.87 -11.80
C LEU A 109 -5.43 12.02 -11.17
N ASP A 110 -4.99 12.55 -10.03
CA ASP A 110 -5.63 13.69 -9.36
C ASP A 110 -5.69 14.93 -10.28
N ARG A 111 -4.60 15.23 -11.01
CA ARG A 111 -4.59 16.31 -12.00
C ARG A 111 -5.61 16.08 -13.10
N THR A 112 -5.69 14.86 -13.65
CA THR A 112 -6.68 14.53 -14.69
C THR A 112 -8.11 14.61 -14.17
N HIS A 113 -8.37 14.16 -12.95
CA HIS A 113 -9.68 14.26 -12.32
C HIS A 113 -10.10 15.72 -12.16
N LYS A 114 -9.22 16.59 -11.68
CA LYS A 114 -9.50 18.04 -11.56
C LYS A 114 -9.79 18.69 -12.91
N MET A 115 -9.06 18.32 -13.97
CA MET A 115 -9.34 18.82 -15.32
C MET A 115 -10.73 18.36 -15.79
N PHE A 116 -11.04 17.08 -15.62
CA PHE A 116 -12.34 16.53 -15.99
C PHE A 116 -13.49 17.19 -15.23
N GLN A 117 -13.35 17.41 -13.93
CA GLN A 117 -14.34 18.12 -13.12
C GLN A 117 -14.59 19.55 -13.63
N ARG A 118 -13.52 20.27 -14.03
CA ARG A 118 -13.66 21.60 -14.64
C ARG A 118 -14.35 21.58 -15.99
N GLU A 119 -14.13 20.54 -16.79
CA GLU A 119 -14.87 20.34 -18.04
C GLU A 119 -16.35 20.04 -17.75
N GLN A 120 -16.66 19.18 -16.76
CA GLN A 120 -18.03 18.90 -16.35
C GLN A 120 -18.77 20.16 -15.89
N CYS A 121 -18.18 20.96 -15.00
CA CYS A 121 -18.79 22.22 -14.57
C CYS A 121 -19.05 23.18 -15.76
N ARG A 122 -18.15 23.19 -16.76
CA ARG A 122 -18.34 24.01 -17.96
C ARG A 122 -19.45 23.47 -18.85
N ALA A 123 -19.54 22.15 -19.01
CA ALA A 123 -20.61 21.50 -19.76
C ALA A 123 -21.96 21.77 -19.11
N GLU A 124 -22.10 21.56 -17.80
CA GLU A 124 -23.32 21.85 -17.05
C GLU A 124 -23.73 23.33 -17.15
N ALA A 125 -22.77 24.27 -17.09
CA ALA A 125 -23.05 25.69 -17.27
C ALA A 125 -23.51 26.02 -18.70
N ALA A 126 -22.94 25.36 -19.71
CA ALA A 126 -23.36 25.51 -21.10
C ALA A 126 -24.76 24.93 -21.32
N GLU A 127 -25.07 23.75 -20.76
CA GLU A 127 -26.39 23.13 -20.81
C GLU A 127 -27.46 24.01 -20.18
N LYS A 128 -27.19 24.59 -19.00
CA LYS A 128 -28.09 25.57 -18.36
C LYS A 128 -28.34 26.78 -19.26
N ARG A 129 -27.29 27.33 -19.88
CA ARG A 129 -27.44 28.46 -20.82
C ARG A 129 -28.25 28.07 -22.06
N ILE A 130 -28.10 26.85 -22.58
CA ILE A 130 -28.91 26.37 -23.70
C ILE A 130 -30.38 26.28 -23.26
N ALA A 131 -30.68 25.66 -22.11
CA ALA A 131 -32.04 25.56 -21.59
C ALA A 131 -32.68 26.95 -21.35
N GLU A 132 -31.91 27.92 -20.85
CA GLU A 132 -32.37 29.32 -20.71
C GLU A 132 -32.65 29.98 -22.07
N LEU A 133 -31.81 29.75 -23.07
CA LEU A 133 -32.02 30.27 -24.42
C LEU A 133 -33.21 29.60 -25.13
N GLU A 134 -33.42 28.30 -24.91
CA GLU A 134 -34.57 27.55 -25.45
C GLU A 134 -35.88 28.03 -24.82
N SER A 135 -35.98 28.10 -23.48
CA SER A 135 -37.15 28.65 -22.79
C SER A 135 -37.34 30.16 -23.06
N GLY A 136 -36.25 30.88 -23.30
CA GLY A 136 -36.23 32.29 -23.67
C GLY A 136 -36.52 32.55 -25.15
N SER A 137 -36.65 31.51 -25.98
CA SER A 137 -36.76 31.61 -27.43
C SER A 137 -37.88 32.56 -27.84
N GLN A 138 -37.49 33.72 -28.39
CA GLN A 138 -38.47 34.71 -28.83
C GLN A 138 -39.33 34.20 -29.98
N ALA A 139 -38.81 33.25 -30.77
CA ALA A 139 -39.56 32.58 -31.83
C ALA A 139 -40.68 31.71 -31.25
N GLN A 140 -40.41 30.96 -30.17
CA GLN A 140 -41.41 30.12 -29.51
C GLN A 140 -42.50 30.96 -28.84
N LYS A 141 -42.10 32.05 -28.17
CA LYS A 141 -43.04 33.04 -27.61
C LYS A 141 -43.93 33.70 -28.66
N LEU A 142 -43.39 34.00 -29.85
CA LEU A 142 -44.17 34.54 -30.97
C LEU A 142 -45.19 33.51 -31.48
N VAL A 143 -44.78 32.25 -31.65
CA VAL A 143 -45.67 31.18 -32.09
C VAL A 143 -46.81 30.96 -31.09
N GLU A 144 -46.52 30.91 -29.78
CA GLU A 144 -47.54 30.80 -28.73
C GLU A 144 -48.51 31.98 -28.74
N ALA A 145 -48.01 33.21 -28.86
CA ALA A 145 -48.86 34.41 -28.93
C ALA A 145 -49.79 34.39 -30.15
N ILE A 146 -49.29 33.96 -31.31
CA ILE A 146 -50.09 33.82 -32.53
C ILE A 146 -51.18 32.76 -32.34
N ILE A 147 -50.86 31.60 -31.75
CA ILE A 147 -51.85 30.54 -31.48
C ILE A 147 -52.97 31.08 -30.59
N VAL A 148 -52.63 31.72 -29.48
CA VAL A 148 -53.62 32.29 -28.54
C VAL A 148 -54.46 33.38 -29.20
N ALA A 149 -53.87 34.24 -30.04
CA ALA A 149 -54.62 35.27 -30.75
C ALA A 149 -55.62 34.66 -31.76
N ILE A 150 -55.24 33.59 -32.45
CA ILE A 150 -56.13 32.86 -33.35
C ILE A 150 -57.25 32.18 -32.55
N GLU A 151 -56.93 31.49 -31.44
CA GLU A 151 -57.93 30.83 -30.59
C GLU A 151 -58.96 31.83 -30.04
N ASN A 152 -58.51 32.99 -29.55
CA ASN A 152 -59.39 34.04 -29.05
C ASN A 152 -60.29 34.62 -30.15
N GLU A 153 -59.74 34.87 -31.35
CA GLU A 153 -60.54 35.40 -32.46
C GLU A 153 -61.52 34.34 -32.98
N GLN A 154 -61.12 33.05 -32.98
CA GLN A 154 -62.05 31.95 -33.25
C GLN A 154 -63.19 31.94 -32.23
N GLU A 155 -62.90 32.00 -30.93
CA GLU A 155 -63.94 32.04 -29.87
C GLU A 155 -64.88 33.24 -30.04
N ARG A 156 -64.33 34.43 -30.33
CA ARG A 156 -65.11 35.65 -30.62
C ARG A 156 -66.06 35.48 -31.80
N LEU A 157 -65.59 34.85 -32.88
CA LEU A 157 -66.39 34.63 -34.09
C LEU A 157 -67.39 33.47 -33.90
N PHE A 158 -67.06 32.46 -33.09
CA PHE A 158 -67.97 31.38 -32.71
C PHE A 158 -69.18 31.92 -31.93
N ASP A 159 -69.00 32.91 -31.05
CA ASP A 159 -70.10 33.59 -30.37
C ASP A 159 -71.02 34.38 -31.33
N GLU A 160 -70.53 34.71 -32.53
CA GLU A 160 -71.24 35.45 -33.58
C GLU A 160 -71.83 34.54 -34.68
N ASP A 161 -71.87 33.21 -34.49
CA ASP A 161 -72.30 32.20 -35.48
C ASP A 161 -71.49 32.26 -36.80
N TYR A 162 -70.26 32.80 -36.72
CA TYR A 162 -69.38 33.05 -37.85
C TYR A 162 -68.15 32.15 -37.79
N LEU A 163 -67.80 31.53 -38.93
CA LEU A 163 -66.61 30.69 -39.04
C LEU A 163 -65.45 31.52 -39.57
N MET A 164 -64.36 31.56 -38.81
CA MET A 164 -63.13 32.25 -39.20
C MET A 164 -62.62 31.74 -40.55
N ASP A 165 -62.38 32.65 -41.49
CA ASP A 165 -61.86 32.30 -42.81
C ASP A 165 -60.31 32.37 -42.87
N SER A 166 -59.74 31.88 -43.98
CA SER A 166 -58.27 31.88 -44.15
C SER A 166 -57.66 33.29 -44.18
N LYS A 167 -58.43 34.31 -44.59
CA LYS A 167 -57.96 35.69 -44.72
C LYS A 167 -57.90 36.35 -43.34
N GLU A 168 -58.93 36.15 -42.52
CA GLU A 168 -58.97 36.59 -41.12
C GLU A 168 -57.82 35.97 -40.32
N CYS A 169 -57.53 34.69 -40.50
CA CYS A 169 -56.39 34.02 -39.85
C CYS A 169 -55.05 34.66 -40.26
N ILE A 170 -54.86 34.93 -41.56
CA ILE A 170 -53.66 35.62 -42.07
C ILE A 170 -53.52 37.03 -41.48
N ASP A 171 -54.63 37.75 -41.32
CA ASP A 171 -54.62 39.11 -40.80
C ASP A 171 -54.26 39.14 -39.30
N VAL A 172 -54.82 38.22 -38.49
CA VAL A 172 -54.41 38.04 -37.09
C VAL A 172 -52.92 37.70 -36.97
N ILE A 173 -52.42 36.77 -37.80
CA ILE A 173 -50.99 36.42 -37.83
C ILE A 173 -50.14 37.65 -38.16
N ARG A 174 -50.54 38.45 -39.16
CA ARG A 174 -49.79 39.63 -39.59
C ARG A 174 -49.78 40.72 -38.50
N GLU A 175 -50.91 40.92 -37.82
CA GLU A 175 -51.01 41.88 -36.72
C GLU A 175 -50.11 41.48 -35.55
N GLU A 176 -50.10 40.20 -35.15
CA GLU A 176 -49.25 39.77 -34.03
C GLU A 176 -47.76 39.74 -34.38
N VAL A 177 -47.40 39.37 -35.61
CA VAL A 177 -46.00 39.53 -36.08
C VAL A 177 -45.57 41.00 -36.05
N LYS A 178 -46.46 41.93 -36.40
CA LYS A 178 -46.18 43.37 -36.34
C LYS A 178 -46.01 43.84 -34.89
N ARG A 179 -46.95 43.50 -33.99
CA ARG A 179 -46.86 43.82 -32.55
C ARG A 179 -45.58 43.31 -31.91
N TRP A 180 -45.16 42.10 -32.27
CA TRP A 180 -43.92 41.51 -31.78
C TRP A 180 -42.68 42.26 -32.28
N ASN A 181 -42.63 42.61 -33.57
CA ASN A 181 -41.52 43.39 -34.14
C ASN A 181 -41.41 44.78 -33.50
N ASP A 182 -42.54 45.44 -33.28
CA ASP A 182 -42.60 46.75 -32.63
C ASP A 182 -42.11 46.67 -31.17
N SER A 183 -42.53 45.64 -30.43
CA SER A 183 -42.07 45.37 -29.06
C SER A 183 -40.56 45.08 -29.00
N ARG A 184 -40.02 44.35 -29.98
CA ARG A 184 -38.58 44.09 -30.10
C ARG A 184 -37.78 45.37 -30.36
N ALA A 185 -38.27 46.21 -31.27
CA ALA A 185 -37.64 47.49 -31.62
C ALA A 185 -37.67 48.50 -30.46
N ALA A 186 -38.65 48.42 -29.57
CA ALA A 186 -38.70 49.19 -28.33
C ALA A 186 -37.72 48.65 -27.28
N GLY A 187 -37.64 47.33 -27.09
CA GLY A 187 -36.74 46.70 -26.09
C GLY A 187 -35.24 46.82 -26.40
N ILE A 188 -34.84 46.85 -27.67
CA ILE A 188 -33.43 47.04 -28.09
C ILE A 188 -32.93 48.46 -27.75
N ARG A 189 -33.80 49.47 -27.79
CA ARG A 189 -33.45 50.87 -27.47
C ARG A 189 -33.13 51.10 -25.99
N ILE A 190 -33.55 50.22 -25.08
CA ILE A 190 -33.40 50.40 -23.63
C ILE A 190 -32.11 49.75 -23.08
N LYS A 191 -31.50 48.81 -23.79
CA LYS A 191 -30.26 48.11 -23.35
C LYS A 191 -28.95 48.72 -23.90
N GLY A 192 -29.01 49.82 -24.63
CA GLY A 192 -27.88 50.42 -25.36
C GLY A 192 -27.35 51.76 -24.82
N GLU A 193 -27.81 52.21 -23.65
CA GLU A 193 -27.28 53.40 -22.95
C GLU A 193 -26.62 53.02 -21.61
#